data_AF-A0A9D9CJH3-F1
#
_entry.id   AF-A0A9D9CJH3-F1
#
_cell.length_a   1.000
_cell.length_b   1.000
_cell.length_c   1.000
_cell.angle_alpha   90.00
_cell.angle_beta   90.00
_cell.angle_gamma   90.00
#
_symmetry.space_group_name_H-M   'P 1'
#
loop_
_entity.id
_entity.type
_entity.pdbx_description
1 polymer ?
#
loop_
_entity_poly.entity_id
_entity_poly.type
_entity_poly.pdbx_seq_one_letter_code
_entity_poly.pdbx_strand_id
1 'polypeptide(L)'
;MGLLDNYSGIGMCPRPKWQHQNVIVRFICRAAVELQQQGLLLLSEATVTDDWEDLAPDLVVFSPDMEPLCIIEITTHAQCNTIIRKCYELMERFPEAEYFVYDYERQTLYQYDGENDEWLSSSEYILVSKYLNKAMMEYLQN
;
A
#
# COMPACT_ATOMS: atom_id res chain seq x y z
N MET A 1 33.36 6.43 -8.89
CA MET A 1 32.75 5.22 -8.32
C MET A 1 33.02 5.23 -6.82
N GLY A 2 31.98 5.10 -6.00
CA GLY A 2 32.08 5.04 -4.53
C GLY A 2 31.33 6.17 -3.81
N LEU A 3 30.00 6.10 -3.80
CA LEU A 3 29.14 6.77 -2.81
C LEU A 3 28.11 5.74 -2.33
N LEU A 4 28.63 4.66 -1.76
CA LEU A 4 27.91 3.77 -0.88
C LEU A 4 28.61 3.94 0.46
N ASP A 5 27.97 4.64 1.39
CA ASP A 5 27.86 4.22 2.79
C ASP A 5 27.39 5.40 3.66
N ASN A 6 26.39 5.10 4.49
CA ASN A 6 26.07 5.76 5.76
C ASN A 6 25.35 7.12 5.70
N TYR A 7 24.04 7.07 5.45
CA TYR A 7 23.10 7.98 6.12
C TYR A 7 22.58 7.32 7.40
N SER A 8 23.49 7.13 8.35
CA SER A 8 23.17 7.00 9.76
C SER A 8 22.90 8.40 10.31
N GLY A 9 21.66 8.74 10.69
CA GLY A 9 21.46 9.88 11.60
C GLY A 9 20.14 10.65 11.59
N ILE A 10 19.25 10.47 10.62
CA ILE A 10 17.89 11.05 10.64
C ILE A 10 16.99 9.97 10.03
N GLY A 11 15.80 9.75 10.58
CA GLY A 11 14.83 8.72 10.18
C GLY A 11 14.29 8.85 8.74
N MET A 12 15.18 8.95 7.77
CA MET A 12 14.85 8.94 6.36
C MET A 12 14.59 7.50 5.94
N CYS A 13 13.36 7.22 5.49
CA CYS A 13 13.06 5.99 4.79
C CYS A 13 14.12 5.75 3.71
N PRO A 14 14.76 4.58 3.66
CA PRO A 14 15.71 4.27 2.60
C PRO A 14 15.02 4.49 1.25
N ARG A 15 15.70 5.19 0.33
CA ARG A 15 15.13 5.52 -0.97
C ARG A 15 14.51 4.27 -1.60
N PRO A 16 13.23 4.31 -2.01
CA PRO A 16 12.57 3.16 -2.58
C PRO A 16 13.38 2.58 -3.73
N LYS A 17 13.63 1.26 -3.70
CA LYS A 17 14.32 0.56 -4.79
C LYS A 17 13.49 0.74 -6.08
N TRP A 18 14.16 0.77 -7.23
CA TRP A 18 13.50 0.90 -8.54
C TRP A 18 12.32 -0.06 -8.73
N GLN A 19 12.42 -1.28 -8.21
CA GLN A 19 11.33 -2.26 -8.23
C GLN A 19 10.08 -1.80 -7.48
N HIS A 20 10.23 -1.28 -6.26
CA HIS A 20 9.12 -0.77 -5.45
C HIS A 20 8.38 0.35 -6.21
N GLN A 21 9.11 1.34 -6.72
CA GLN A 21 8.53 2.47 -7.45
C GLN A 21 7.86 2.03 -8.76
N ASN A 22 8.38 1.02 -9.45
CA ASN A 22 7.69 0.46 -10.61
C ASN A 22 6.35 -0.16 -10.26
N VAL A 23 6.22 -0.83 -9.11
CA VAL A 23 4.93 -1.39 -8.72
C VAL A 23 3.93 -0.27 -8.42
N ILE A 24 4.35 0.78 -7.71
CA ILE A 24 3.53 1.98 -7.47
C ILE A 24 3.05 2.59 -8.79
N VAL A 25 3.98 2.93 -9.69
CA VAL A 25 3.65 3.54 -10.98
C VAL A 25 2.73 2.64 -11.80
N ARG A 26 2.98 1.33 -11.82
CA ARG A 26 2.13 0.37 -12.53
C ARG A 26 0.71 0.36 -11.99
N PHE A 27 0.56 0.29 -10.67
CA PHE A 27 -0.75 0.31 -10.02
C PHE A 27 -1.50 1.59 -10.40
N ILE A 28 -0.85 2.76 -10.26
CA ILE A 28 -1.45 4.05 -10.61
C ILE A 28 -1.89 4.06 -12.08
N CYS A 29 -1.03 3.69 -13.02
CA CYS A 29 -1.38 3.71 -14.44
C CYS A 29 -2.56 2.79 -14.80
N ARG A 30 -2.75 1.69 -14.07
CA ARG A 30 -3.81 0.71 -14.33
C ARG A 30 -5.11 1.04 -13.60
N ALA A 31 -5.04 1.62 -12.41
CA ALA A 31 -6.19 1.87 -11.53
C ALA A 31 -6.75 3.30 -11.64
N ALA A 32 -5.94 4.31 -11.96
CA ALA A 32 -6.32 5.71 -11.81
C ALA A 32 -7.57 6.10 -12.63
N VAL A 33 -7.68 5.67 -13.89
CA VAL A 33 -8.85 6.00 -14.74
C VAL A 33 -10.13 5.43 -14.15
N GLU A 34 -10.06 4.20 -13.65
CA GLU A 34 -11.20 3.48 -13.10
C GLU A 34 -11.68 4.10 -11.78
N LEU A 35 -10.74 4.43 -10.89
CA LEU A 35 -11.04 5.11 -9.63
C LEU A 35 -11.60 6.52 -9.88
N GLN A 36 -11.01 7.26 -10.82
CA GLN A 36 -11.48 8.60 -11.19
C GLN A 36 -12.91 8.58 -11.76
N GLN A 37 -13.29 7.56 -12.54
CA GLN A 37 -14.66 7.40 -13.04
C GLN A 37 -15.70 7.23 -11.92
N GLN A 38 -15.27 6.73 -10.76
CA GLN A 38 -16.09 6.59 -9.56
C GLN A 38 -16.04 7.84 -8.66
N GLY A 39 -15.28 8.88 -9.06
CA GLY A 39 -15.05 10.08 -8.25
C GLY A 39 -14.05 9.88 -7.11
N LEU A 40 -13.29 8.77 -7.11
CA LEU A 40 -12.28 8.46 -6.10
C LEU A 40 -10.91 9.00 -6.52
N LEU A 41 -10.12 9.41 -5.53
CA LEU A 41 -8.78 9.95 -5.75
C LEU A 41 -7.71 8.95 -5.33
N LEU A 42 -6.81 8.60 -6.24
CA LEU A 42 -5.63 7.78 -5.93
C LEU A 42 -4.41 8.69 -5.74
N LEU A 43 -3.79 8.66 -4.57
CA LEU A 43 -2.54 9.36 -4.27
C LEU A 43 -1.45 8.37 -3.85
N SER A 44 -0.20 8.73 -4.15
CA SER A 44 1.00 8.02 -3.70
C SER A 44 1.76 8.83 -2.66
N GLU A 45 2.39 8.18 -1.69
CA GLU A 45 3.13 8.83 -0.59
C GLU A 45 2.26 9.88 0.12
N ALA A 46 0.97 9.59 0.26
CA ALA A 46 0.00 10.52 0.83
C ALA A 46 0.03 10.44 2.35
N THR A 47 0.25 11.56 3.02
CA THR A 47 0.07 11.62 4.48
C THR A 47 -1.42 11.46 4.79
N VAL A 48 -1.76 10.42 5.55
CA VAL A 48 -3.14 10.16 6.01
C VAL A 48 -3.38 10.66 7.43
N THR A 49 -2.36 11.21 8.09
CA THR A 49 -2.41 11.68 9.47
C THR A 49 -1.85 13.10 9.56
N ASP A 50 -2.18 13.82 10.64
CA ASP A 50 -1.62 15.15 10.90
C ASP A 50 -0.19 15.08 11.49
N ASP A 51 0.30 13.87 11.79
CA ASP A 51 1.63 13.64 12.32
C ASP A 51 2.64 13.50 11.19
N TRP A 52 3.57 14.44 11.11
CA TRP A 52 4.62 14.45 10.10
C TRP A 52 5.70 13.38 10.35
N GLU A 53 5.71 12.76 11.53
CA GLU A 53 6.57 11.62 11.86
C GLU A 53 5.98 10.28 11.41
N ASP A 54 4.65 10.22 11.19
CA ASP A 54 4.02 9.02 10.66
C ASP A 54 4.47 8.79 9.21
N LEU A 55 4.97 7.58 8.94
CA LEU A 55 5.34 7.19 7.58
C LEU A 55 4.08 7.16 6.71
N ALA A 56 4.04 8.02 5.68
CA ALA A 56 2.99 8.00 4.68
C ALA A 56 2.87 6.60 4.05
N PRO A 57 1.65 6.08 3.85
CA PRO A 57 1.45 4.88 3.04
C PRO A 57 1.89 5.09 1.60
N ASP A 58 2.31 4.00 0.94
CA ASP A 58 2.78 4.07 -0.44
C ASP A 58 1.68 4.51 -1.42
N LEU A 59 0.46 4.00 -1.23
CA LEU A 59 -0.72 4.29 -2.06
C LEU A 59 -1.98 4.38 -1.21
N VAL A 60 -2.82 5.38 -1.47
CA VAL A 60 -4.10 5.59 -0.78
C VAL A 60 -5.19 5.98 -1.77
N VAL A 61 -6.33 5.30 -1.69
CA VAL A 61 -7.57 5.71 -2.36
C VAL A 61 -8.39 6.51 -1.39
N PHE A 62 -8.81 7.72 -1.79
CA PHE A 62 -9.65 8.61 -1.00
C PHE A 62 -11.05 8.74 -1.58
N SER A 63 -12.01 8.94 -0.69
CA SER A 63 -13.36 9.41 -1.03
C SER A 63 -13.33 10.86 -1.53
N PRO A 64 -14.42 11.37 -2.13
CA PRO A 64 -14.56 12.78 -2.47
C PRO A 64 -14.39 13.73 -1.26
N ASP A 65 -14.69 13.24 -0.06
CA ASP A 65 -14.57 13.96 1.21
C ASP A 65 -13.20 13.80 1.87
N MET A 66 -12.21 13.23 1.15
CA MET A 66 -10.84 12.98 1.62
C MET A 66 -10.71 11.98 2.77
N GLU A 67 -11.68 11.06 2.91
CA GLU A 67 -11.55 9.92 3.83
C GLU A 67 -10.76 8.78 3.16
N PRO A 68 -9.78 8.16 3.84
CA PRO A 68 -9.03 7.03 3.27
C PRO A 68 -9.94 5.80 3.19
N LEU A 69 -10.06 5.24 2.00
CA LEU A 69 -10.92 4.10 1.68
C LEU A 69 -10.15 2.80 1.46
N CYS A 70 -8.94 2.91 0.93
CA CYS A 70 -8.08 1.76 0.68
C CYS A 70 -6.62 2.19 0.81
N ILE A 71 -5.85 1.45 1.60
CA ILE A 71 -4.43 1.69 1.89
C ILE A 71 -3.65 0.50 1.36
N ILE A 72 -2.65 0.78 0.53
CA ILE A 72 -1.82 -0.25 -0.10
C ILE A 72 -0.36 0.08 0.19
N GLU A 73 0.34 -0.86 0.82
CA GLU A 73 1.77 -0.79 1.10
C GLU A 73 2.54 -1.76 0.21
N ILE A 74 3.69 -1.32 -0.29
CA ILE A 74 4.56 -2.04 -1.22
C ILE A 74 5.87 -2.32 -0.48
N THR A 75 6.16 -3.58 -0.20
CA THR A 75 7.25 -3.95 0.71
C THR A 75 8.17 -5.02 0.14
N THR A 76 9.38 -5.08 0.70
CA THR A 76 10.23 -6.27 0.58
C THR A 76 9.73 -7.37 1.51
N HIS A 77 10.13 -8.61 1.24
CA HIS A 77 9.81 -9.72 2.12
C HIS A 77 10.34 -9.50 3.54
N ALA A 78 11.56 -8.96 3.66
CA ALA A 78 12.22 -8.70 4.93
C ALA A 78 11.47 -7.68 5.81
N GLN A 79 10.70 -6.77 5.21
CA GLN A 79 9.97 -5.71 5.91
C GLN A 79 8.48 -6.02 6.09
N CYS A 80 7.96 -7.10 5.50
CA CYS A 80 6.52 -7.40 5.46
C CYS A 80 5.86 -7.41 6.85
N ASN A 81 6.45 -8.10 7.83
CA ASN A 81 5.91 -8.13 9.19
C ASN A 81 5.91 -6.75 9.87
N THR A 82 6.90 -5.90 9.58
CA THR A 82 6.95 -4.53 10.12
C THR A 82 5.86 -3.67 9.51
N ILE A 83 5.65 -3.79 8.20
CA ILE A 83 4.59 -3.07 7.49
C ILE A 83 3.20 -3.52 7.93
N ILE A 84 2.98 -4.84 8.11
CA ILE A 84 1.71 -5.35 8.67
C ILE A 84 1.41 -4.76 10.05
N ARG A 85 2.42 -4.63 10.92
CA ARG A 85 2.26 -3.97 12.24
C ARG A 85 1.86 -2.50 12.10
N LYS A 86 2.49 -1.77 11.19
CA LYS A 86 2.09 -0.39 10.86
C LYS A 86 0.64 -0.32 10.36
N CYS A 87 0.22 -1.28 9.53
CA CYS A 87 -1.17 -1.34 9.08
C CYS A 87 -2.16 -1.53 10.23
N TYR A 88 -1.85 -2.32 11.26
CA TYR A 88 -2.70 -2.40 12.46
C TYR A 88 -2.88 -1.05 13.16
N GLU A 89 -1.80 -0.26 13.29
CA GLU A 89 -1.89 1.10 13.87
C GLU A 89 -2.76 2.03 13.01
N LEU A 90 -2.70 1.88 11.68
CA LEU A 90 -3.57 2.61 10.77
C LEU A 90 -5.02 2.13 10.83
N MET A 91 -5.29 0.84 11.05
CA MET A 91 -6.63 0.26 11.20
C MET A 91 -7.35 0.81 12.43
N GLU A 92 -6.62 1.04 13.53
CA GLU A 92 -7.20 1.69 14.72
C GLU A 92 -7.72 3.10 14.41
N ARG A 93 -7.10 3.80 13.46
CA ARG A 93 -7.46 5.17 13.05
C ARG A 93 -8.49 5.21 11.93
N PHE A 94 -8.42 4.27 11.00
CA PHE A 94 -9.30 4.19 9.81
C PHE A 94 -9.91 2.80 9.64
N PRO A 95 -10.78 2.36 10.58
CA PRO A 95 -11.28 0.98 10.64
C PRO A 95 -12.11 0.56 9.41
N GLU A 96 -12.65 1.51 8.66
CA GLU A 96 -13.48 1.26 7.48
C GLU A 96 -12.68 1.11 6.17
N ALA A 97 -11.37 1.39 6.20
CA ALA A 97 -10.52 1.29 5.03
C ALA A 97 -10.14 -0.17 4.72
N GLU A 98 -9.96 -0.49 3.43
CA GLU A 98 -9.35 -1.75 3.02
C GLU A 98 -7.82 -1.66 3.16
N TYR A 99 -7.18 -2.74 3.62
CA TYR A 99 -5.73 -2.76 3.83
C TYR A 99 -5.07 -3.86 3.01
N PHE A 100 -4.06 -3.48 2.25
CA PHE A 100 -3.29 -4.38 1.41
C PHE A 100 -1.79 -4.20 1.65
N VAL A 101 -1.05 -5.31 1.73
CA VAL A 101 0.40 -5.31 1.79
C VAL A 101 0.94 -6.20 0.69
N TYR A 102 1.70 -5.63 -0.24
CA TYR A 102 2.27 -6.37 -1.36
C TYR A 102 3.77 -6.60 -1.18
N ASP A 103 4.15 -7.86 -0.96
CA ASP A 103 5.53 -8.31 -1.01
C ASP A 103 5.95 -8.50 -2.48
N TYR A 104 6.66 -7.51 -3.03
CA TYR A 104 7.04 -7.53 -4.45
C TYR A 104 8.19 -8.50 -4.75
N GLU A 105 8.94 -8.97 -3.73
CA GLU A 105 10.02 -9.95 -3.91
C GLU A 105 9.44 -11.35 -4.07
N ARG A 106 8.39 -11.67 -3.32
CA ARG A 106 7.66 -12.95 -3.42
C ARG A 106 6.42 -12.88 -4.32
N GLN A 107 6.07 -11.70 -4.79
CA GLN A 107 4.84 -11.45 -5.54
C GLN A 107 3.59 -11.96 -4.80
N THR A 108 3.55 -11.75 -3.49
CA THR A 108 2.43 -12.17 -2.63
C THR A 108 1.73 -10.93 -2.08
N LEU A 109 0.42 -10.88 -2.25
CA LEU A 109 -0.42 -9.84 -1.68
C LEU A 109 -1.11 -10.37 -0.43
N TYR A 110 -1.15 -9.54 0.60
CA TYR A 110 -1.89 -9.78 1.81
C TYR A 110 -3.04 -8.78 1.91
N GLN A 111 -4.21 -9.23 2.33
CA GLN A 111 -5.37 -8.40 2.62
C GLN A 111 -5.84 -8.70 4.03
N TYR A 112 -6.13 -7.66 4.81
CA TYR A 112 -6.73 -7.85 6.12
C TYR A 112 -8.22 -8.15 5.98
N ASP A 113 -8.66 -9.24 6.60
CA ASP A 113 -10.06 -9.61 6.77
C ASP A 113 -10.51 -9.25 8.18
N GLY A 114 -11.25 -8.14 8.28
CA GLY A 114 -11.77 -7.64 9.55
C GLY A 114 -12.86 -8.51 10.17
N GLU A 115 -13.50 -9.42 9.42
CA GLU A 115 -14.52 -10.32 9.97
C GLU A 115 -13.90 -11.43 10.82
N ASN A 116 -12.75 -11.96 10.37
CA ASN A 116 -12.04 -13.07 11.01
C ASN A 116 -10.78 -12.63 11.77
N ASP A 117 -10.46 -11.33 11.77
CA ASP A 117 -9.25 -10.74 12.37
C ASP A 117 -7.96 -11.43 11.89
N GLU A 118 -7.84 -11.62 10.58
CA GLU A 118 -6.69 -12.31 9.99
C GLU A 118 -6.20 -11.66 8.69
N TRP A 119 -4.98 -11.99 8.29
CA TRP A 119 -4.41 -11.59 6.99
C TRP A 119 -4.52 -12.73 5.99
N LEU A 120 -5.34 -12.54 4.97
CA LEU A 120 -5.48 -13.46 3.84
C LEU A 120 -4.32 -13.27 2.86
N SER A 121 -3.84 -14.36 2.26
CA SER A 121 -2.75 -14.35 1.28
C SER A 121 -3.26 -14.67 -0.13
N SER A 122 -2.73 -13.96 -1.13
CA SER A 122 -3.02 -14.23 -2.54
C SER A 122 -2.48 -15.57 -3.05
N SER A 123 -1.70 -16.28 -2.24
CA SER A 123 -1.33 -17.67 -2.52
C SER A 123 -2.50 -18.65 -2.34
N GLU A 124 -3.52 -18.25 -1.60
CA GLU A 124 -4.65 -19.08 -1.22
C GLU A 124 -5.99 -18.50 -1.71
N TYR A 125 -6.08 -17.17 -1.81
CA TYR A 125 -7.31 -16.46 -2.11
C TYR A 125 -7.16 -15.52 -3.32
N ILE A 126 -8.27 -15.26 -4.02
CA ILE A 126 -8.35 -14.17 -4.98
C ILE A 126 -8.75 -12.91 -4.19
N LEU A 127 -7.77 -12.03 -3.97
CA LEU A 127 -7.97 -10.80 -3.20
C LEU A 127 -8.46 -9.68 -4.12
N VAL A 128 -9.57 -9.05 -3.73
CA VAL A 128 -10.25 -7.99 -4.49
C VAL A 128 -10.48 -6.79 -3.59
N SER A 129 -10.41 -5.60 -4.16
CA SER A 129 -10.87 -4.36 -3.53
C SER A 129 -12.27 -4.05 -4.04
N LYS A 130 -13.18 -3.60 -3.17
CA LYS A 130 -14.54 -3.19 -3.57
C LYS A 130 -14.58 -1.99 -4.51
N TYR A 131 -13.45 -1.28 -4.67
CA TYR A 131 -13.30 -0.11 -5.53
C TYR A 131 -12.71 -0.41 -6.91
N LEU A 132 -12.32 -1.67 -7.15
CA LEU A 132 -11.68 -2.11 -8.38
C LEU A 132 -12.42 -3.30 -9.01
N ASN A 133 -12.42 -3.37 -10.33
CA ASN A 133 -13.18 -4.32 -11.14
C ASN A 133 -12.43 -5.62 -11.41
N LYS A 134 -11.18 -5.74 -10.97
CA LYS A 134 -10.32 -6.90 -11.19
C LYS A 134 -9.65 -7.34 -9.89
N ALA A 135 -9.05 -8.53 -9.91
CA ALA A 135 -8.22 -8.95 -8.79
C ALA A 135 -7.07 -7.96 -8.57
N MET A 136 -6.74 -7.67 -7.31
CA MET A 136 -5.70 -6.69 -6.95
C MET A 136 -4.35 -7.00 -7.61
N MET A 137 -4.04 -8.28 -7.74
CA MET A 137 -2.81 -8.75 -8.38
C MET A 137 -2.70 -8.34 -9.85
N GLU A 138 -3.81 -8.17 -10.57
CA GLU A 138 -3.80 -7.71 -11.98
C GLU A 138 -3.36 -6.25 -12.11
N TYR A 139 -3.50 -5.43 -11.07
CA TYR A 139 -2.99 -4.06 -11.04
C TYR A 139 -1.51 -4.01 -10.64
N LEU A 140 -1.05 -4.97 -9.83
CA LEU A 140 0.29 -5.00 -9.24
C LEU A 140 1.33 -5.75 -10.08
N GLN A 141 0.94 -6.80 -10.82
CA GLN A 141 1.84 -7.66 -11.60
C GLN A 141 1.92 -7.23 -13.08
N ASN A 142 2.92 -7.73 -13.82
CA ASN A 142 3.05 -7.47 -15.26
C ASN A 142 1.98 -8.19 -16.06
#